data_AF-A0A9P8A2V6-F1
#
_entry.id   AF-A0A9P8A2V6-F1
#
_cell.length_a   1.000
_cell.length_b   1.000
_cell.length_c   1.000
_cell.angle_alpha   90.00
_cell.angle_beta   90.00
_cell.angle_gamma   90.00
#
_symmetry.space_group_name_H-M   'P 1'
#
loop_
_entity.id
_entity.type
_entity.pdbx_description
1 polymer ?
#
loop_
_entity_poly.entity_id
_entity_poly.type
_entity_poly.pdbx_seq_one_letter_code
_entity_poly.pdbx_strand_id
1 'polypeptide(L)'
;MPEDMVHAAQEIQRQCSFFFELPTELQLLIMSKLTLLELHNAKLICKRFQNLANVDQLWLRLLKEAKIDNNILEEARASSGIYHSWQNLLRTATIIERENKRVLEGTVTQMAQKIHQVRDALERQTRVLEETHQKLAQLSNRLSQMEYQNRAKELERRRAREREEQRLEDERWIRAWDDLHMSGEHISHGQCSVISSARPRLGDMEDVRVGLGRLDTSATTDANQMEDIRAVFGWGESTTAVDMKGKEPVDRGQGPGL
;
A
#
# COMPACT_ATOMS: atom_id res chain seq x y z
N MET A 1 45.45 49.67 27.86
CA MET A 1 44.29 49.52 26.95
C MET A 1 44.76 49.95 25.58
N PRO A 2 44.63 49.14 24.53
CA PRO A 2 45.03 49.51 23.17
C PRO A 2 44.22 50.74 22.71
N GLU A 3 44.86 51.71 22.08
CA GLU A 3 44.24 52.96 21.61
C GLU A 3 43.03 52.69 20.68
N ASP A 4 43.04 51.57 19.96
CA ASP A 4 41.94 51.09 19.13
C ASP A 4 40.66 50.80 19.93
N MET A 5 40.78 50.29 21.16
CA MET A 5 39.62 50.04 22.02
C MET A 5 39.01 51.35 22.54
N VAL A 6 39.84 52.37 22.74
CA VAL A 6 39.39 53.70 23.18
C VAL A 6 38.68 54.42 22.05
N HIS A 7 39.22 54.35 20.82
CA HIS A 7 38.57 54.90 19.63
C HIS A 7 37.24 54.20 19.33
N ALA A 8 37.19 52.87 19.39
CA ALA A 8 35.96 52.11 19.21
C ALA A 8 34.90 52.46 20.27
N ALA A 9 35.30 52.60 21.54
CA ALA A 9 34.39 53.00 22.61
C ALA A 9 33.84 54.43 22.41
N GLN A 10 34.67 55.37 21.96
CA GLN A 10 34.24 56.74 21.67
C GLN A 10 33.27 56.82 20.48
N GLU A 11 33.49 56.01 19.44
CA GLU A 11 32.60 55.94 18.28
C GLU A 11 31.25 55.30 18.64
N ILE A 12 31.27 54.20 19.40
CA ILE A 12 30.05 53.58 19.95
C ILE A 12 29.29 54.59 20.81
N GLN A 13 30.01 55.35 21.64
CA GLN A 13 29.40 56.36 22.50
C GLN A 13 28.75 57.47 21.67
N ARG A 14 29.40 57.95 20.61
CA ARG A 14 28.83 58.95 19.67
C ARG A 14 27.57 58.44 18.98
N GLN A 15 27.60 57.23 18.44
CA GLN A 15 26.46 56.61 17.77
C GLN A 15 25.29 56.40 18.73
N CYS A 16 25.57 56.01 19.97
CA CYS A 16 24.56 55.89 21.02
C CYS A 16 23.95 57.25 21.39
N SER A 17 24.73 58.33 21.49
CA SER A 17 24.19 59.67 21.77
C SER A 17 23.20 60.14 20.70
N PHE A 18 23.55 59.98 19.42
CA PHE A 18 22.64 60.35 18.32
C PHE A 18 21.34 59.53 18.35
N PHE A 19 21.43 58.23 18.60
CA PHE A 19 20.26 57.37 18.74
C PHE A 19 19.33 57.82 19.86
N PHE A 20 19.87 58.25 21.00
CA PHE A 20 19.07 58.68 22.14
C PHE A 20 18.46 60.09 22.02
N GLU A 21 18.90 60.89 21.04
CA GLU A 21 18.28 62.17 20.71
C GLU A 21 17.01 62.01 19.86
N LEU A 22 16.80 60.83 19.26
CA LEU A 22 15.60 60.52 18.49
C LEU A 22 14.35 60.39 19.39
N PRO A 23 13.15 60.73 18.88
CA PRO A 23 11.88 60.38 19.51
C PRO A 23 11.76 58.88 19.84
N THR A 24 11.07 58.56 20.93
CA THR A 24 10.96 57.16 21.42
C THR A 24 10.30 56.25 20.38
N GLU A 25 9.36 56.77 19.59
CA GLU A 25 8.69 56.03 18.52
C GLU A 25 9.65 55.59 17.42
N LEU A 26 10.62 56.46 17.06
CA LEU A 26 11.67 56.16 16.09
C LEU A 26 12.71 55.20 16.69
N GLN A 27 13.06 55.36 17.97
CA GLN A 27 13.92 54.41 18.67
C GLN A 27 13.29 53.01 18.68
N LEU A 28 11.99 52.89 19.00
CA LEU A 28 11.26 51.62 18.98
C LEU A 28 11.12 51.04 17.57
N LEU A 29 11.01 51.88 16.53
CA LEU A 29 11.00 51.43 15.14
C LEU A 29 12.34 50.85 14.71
N ILE A 30 13.45 51.50 15.08
CA ILE A 30 14.80 50.99 14.81
C ILE A 30 15.03 49.68 15.59
N MET A 31 14.65 49.66 16.87
CA MET A 31 14.75 48.46 17.71
C MET A 31 13.92 47.30 17.18
N SER A 32 12.79 47.54 16.50
CA SER A 32 11.96 46.46 15.95
C SER A 32 12.56 45.83 14.70
N LYS A 33 13.60 46.41 14.10
CA LYS A 33 14.34 45.82 12.97
C LYS A 33 15.44 44.87 13.40
N LEU A 34 15.75 44.82 14.69
CA LEU A 34 16.73 43.91 15.25
C LEU A 34 16.13 42.51 15.42
N THR A 35 16.96 41.49 15.22
CA THR A 35 16.62 40.10 15.55
C THR A 35 16.38 39.93 17.05
N LEU A 36 15.68 38.85 17.44
CA LEU A 36 15.45 38.52 18.86
C LEU A 36 16.76 38.42 19.67
N LEU A 37 17.84 37.94 19.03
CA LEU A 37 19.15 37.81 19.66
C LEU A 37 19.80 39.18 19.86
N GLU A 38 19.77 40.04 18.84
CA GLU A 38 20.29 41.41 18.92
C GLU A 38 19.51 42.23 19.95
N LEU A 39 18.18 42.07 20.03
CA LEU A 39 17.35 42.68 21.07
C LEU A 39 17.70 42.22 22.48
N HIS A 40 18.07 40.95 22.64
CA HIS A 40 18.54 40.45 23.93
C HIS A 40 19.91 41.04 24.28
N ASN A 41 20.83 41.08 23.33
CA ASN A 41 22.16 41.66 23.52
C ASN A 41 22.10 43.17 23.77
N ALA A 42 21.17 43.89 23.13
CA ALA A 42 20.95 45.32 23.35
C ALA A 42 20.64 45.63 24.83
N LYS A 43 19.94 44.73 25.55
CA LYS A 43 19.67 44.89 26.99
C LYS A 43 20.94 44.96 27.83
N LEU A 44 22.05 44.42 27.34
CA LEU A 44 23.33 44.37 28.03
C LEU A 44 24.19 45.62 27.78
N ILE A 45 23.88 46.42 26.76
CA ILE A 45 24.67 47.58 26.36
C ILE A 45 24.55 48.72 27.39
N CYS A 46 23.32 49.13 27.72
CA CYS A 46 23.08 50.15 28.73
C CYS A 46 21.64 50.12 29.28
N LYS A 47 21.40 50.80 30.42
CA LYS A 47 20.07 50.89 31.05
C LYS A 47 19.00 51.46 30.11
N ARG A 48 19.35 52.40 29.22
CA ARG A 48 18.38 52.96 28.26
C ARG A 48 17.96 51.94 27.21
N PHE A 49 18.91 51.18 26.63
CA PHE A 49 18.57 50.08 25.72
C PHE A 49 17.79 48.97 26.43
N GLN A 50 18.13 48.65 27.69
CA GLN A 50 17.36 47.72 28.50
C GLN A 50 15.90 48.18 28.65
N ASN A 51 15.67 49.46 28.95
CA ASN A 51 14.32 50.02 29.07
C ASN A 51 13.56 49.94 27.74
N LEU A 52 14.18 50.35 26.63
CA LEU A 52 13.59 50.29 25.30
C LEU A 52 13.24 48.85 24.88
N ALA A 53 14.16 47.90 25.10
CA ALA A 53 13.96 46.49 24.75
C ALA A 53 12.98 45.76 25.71
N ASN A 54 12.53 46.41 26.78
CA ASN A 54 11.47 45.91 27.67
C ASN A 54 10.11 46.59 27.41
N VAL A 55 10.02 47.54 26.47
CA VAL A 55 8.76 48.19 26.12
C VAL A 55 7.82 47.19 25.45
N ASP A 56 6.65 46.97 26.04
CA ASP A 56 5.68 45.96 25.57
C ASP A 56 5.21 46.21 24.12
N GLN A 57 5.09 47.48 23.73
CA GLN A 57 4.70 47.87 22.36
C GLN A 57 5.72 47.44 21.28
N LEU A 58 7.01 47.33 21.64
CA LEU A 58 8.04 46.81 20.74
C LEU A 58 7.72 45.37 20.34
N TRP A 59 7.37 44.55 21.32
CA TRP A 59 7.09 43.13 21.15
C TRP A 59 5.75 42.90 20.43
N LEU A 60 4.75 43.77 20.65
CA LEU A 60 3.53 43.78 19.84
C LEU A 60 3.85 44.07 18.36
N ARG A 61 4.74 45.04 18.09
CA ARG A 61 5.15 45.35 16.70
C ARG A 61 5.83 44.14 16.05
N LEU A 62 6.72 43.45 16.76
CA LEU A 62 7.37 42.23 16.26
C LEU A 62 6.37 41.12 15.95
N LEU A 63 5.37 40.90 16.82
CA LEU A 63 4.30 39.92 16.58
C LEU A 63 3.45 40.27 15.34
N LYS A 64 3.17 41.57 15.11
CA LYS A 64 2.47 42.03 13.91
C LYS A 64 3.30 41.86 12.64
N GLU A 65 4.62 42.09 12.70
CA GLU A 65 5.53 41.83 11.57
C GLU A 65 5.58 40.34 11.22
N ALA A 66 5.40 39.45 12.19
CA ALA A 66 5.23 38.01 11.96
C ALA A 66 3.88 37.62 11.33
N LYS A 67 3.05 38.61 10.95
CA LYS A 67 1.73 38.43 10.30
C LYS A 67 0.75 37.58 11.10
N ILE A 68 0.82 37.66 12.44
CA ILE A 68 -0.17 37.03 13.31
C ILE A 68 -1.37 37.96 13.43
N ASP A 69 -2.58 37.44 13.18
CA ASP A 69 -3.81 38.22 13.29
C ASP A 69 -4.02 38.75 14.72
N ASN A 70 -4.46 40.01 14.82
CA ASN A 70 -4.68 40.66 16.13
C ASN A 70 -5.68 39.89 17.00
N ASN A 71 -6.70 39.28 16.41
CA ASN A 71 -7.69 38.50 17.15
C ASN A 71 -7.05 37.30 17.86
N ILE A 72 -6.11 36.63 17.19
CA ILE A 72 -5.36 35.49 17.75
C ILE A 72 -4.42 35.98 18.85
N LEU A 73 -3.77 37.13 18.66
CA LEU A 73 -2.89 37.73 19.66
C LEU A 73 -3.66 38.14 20.92
N GLU A 74 -4.85 38.71 20.76
CA GLU A 74 -5.74 39.10 21.87
C GLU A 74 -6.30 37.86 22.59
N GLU A 75 -6.73 36.84 21.85
CA GLU A 75 -7.19 35.58 22.41
C GLU A 75 -6.07 34.84 23.16
N ALA A 76 -4.87 34.77 22.59
CA ALA A 76 -3.70 34.16 23.24
C ALA A 76 -3.30 34.91 24.51
N ARG A 77 -3.44 36.25 24.52
CA ARG A 77 -3.23 37.06 25.72
C ARG A 77 -4.31 36.81 26.77
N ALA A 78 -5.58 36.73 26.36
CA ALA A 78 -6.71 36.50 27.26
C ALA A 78 -6.71 35.09 27.88
N SER A 79 -6.37 34.07 27.10
CA SER A 79 -6.33 32.67 27.52
C SER A 79 -5.12 32.33 28.39
N SER A 80 -4.05 33.14 28.36
CA SER A 80 -2.82 32.88 29.11
C SER A 80 -2.94 33.03 30.64
N GLY A 81 -4.09 33.50 31.17
CA GLY A 81 -4.44 33.47 32.60
C GLY A 81 -3.58 34.32 33.55
N ILE A 82 -2.43 34.81 33.08
CA ILE A 82 -1.46 35.61 33.81
C ILE A 82 -1.12 36.76 32.86
N TYR A 83 -1.19 38.02 33.33
CA TYR A 83 -0.84 39.21 32.55
C TYR A 83 0.53 39.03 31.88
N HIS A 84 0.54 38.56 30.64
CA HIS A 84 1.76 38.32 29.89
C HIS A 84 2.02 39.51 28.98
N SER A 85 3.23 40.03 29.11
CA SER A 85 3.80 40.95 28.13
C SER A 85 3.81 40.26 26.76
N TRP A 86 3.67 41.04 25.70
CA TRP A 86 3.88 40.59 24.33
C TRP A 86 5.25 39.94 24.14
N GLN A 87 6.23 40.34 24.95
CA GLN A 87 7.54 39.70 25.02
C GLN A 87 7.46 38.23 25.45
N ASN A 88 6.69 37.92 26.50
CA ASN A 88 6.54 36.55 26.99
C ASN A 88 5.73 35.70 26.01
N LEU A 89 4.70 36.29 25.39
CA LEU A 89 3.93 35.62 24.35
C LEU A 89 4.81 35.23 23.17
N LEU A 90 5.60 36.18 22.64
CA LEU A 90 6.50 35.92 21.52
C LEU A 90 7.55 34.86 21.87
N ARG A 91 8.16 34.93 23.06
CA ARG A 91 9.13 33.91 23.52
C ARG A 91 8.50 32.52 23.59
N THR A 92 7.31 32.42 24.18
CA THR A 92 6.60 31.14 24.34
C THR A 92 6.21 30.58 22.97
N ALA A 93 5.69 31.42 22.08
CA ALA A 93 5.36 31.03 20.71
C ALA A 93 6.60 30.49 19.95
N THR A 94 7.75 31.16 20.03
CA THR A 94 8.99 30.69 19.40
C THR A 94 9.49 29.36 19.99
N ILE A 95 9.31 29.12 21.30
CA ILE A 95 9.67 27.84 21.92
C ILE A 95 8.75 26.73 21.39
N ILE A 96 7.43 26.97 21.38
CA ILE A 96 6.44 26.02 20.87
C ILE A 96 6.71 25.71 19.39
N GLU A 97 6.99 26.71 18.56
CA GLU A 97 7.31 26.53 17.15
C GLU A 97 8.54 25.63 16.95
N ARG A 98 9.62 25.88 17.70
CA ARG A 98 10.84 25.05 17.64
C ARG A 98 10.58 23.61 18.06
N GLU A 99 9.80 23.42 19.11
CA GLU A 99 9.44 22.08 19.60
C GLU A 99 8.55 21.35 18.58
N ASN A 100 7.53 22.02 18.03
CA ASN A 100 6.68 21.48 16.98
C ASN A 100 7.49 21.07 15.75
N LYS A 101 8.43 21.92 15.32
CA LYS A 101 9.33 21.60 14.20
C LYS A 101 10.16 20.35 14.49
N ARG A 102 10.77 20.25 15.67
CA ARG A 102 11.56 19.09 16.10
C ARG A 102 10.72 17.81 16.11
N VAL A 103 9.52 17.86 16.69
CA VAL A 103 8.60 16.71 16.76
C VAL A 103 8.17 16.30 15.36
N LEU A 104 7.77 17.25 14.51
CA LEU A 104 7.38 16.97 13.12
C LEU A 104 8.51 16.33 12.33
N GLU A 105 9.72 16.88 12.36
CA GLU A 105 10.90 16.30 11.70
C GLU A 105 11.16 14.85 12.16
N GLY A 106 11.06 14.59 13.47
CA GLY A 106 11.17 13.24 14.04
C GLY A 106 10.10 12.28 13.51
N THR A 107 8.83 12.70 13.53
CA THR A 107 7.71 11.87 13.05
C THR A 107 7.77 11.58 11.56
N VAL A 108 8.10 12.58 10.73
CA VAL A 108 8.24 12.41 9.27
C VAL A 108 9.36 11.44 8.95
N THR A 109 10.49 11.53 9.65
CA THR A 109 11.62 10.61 9.47
C THR A 109 11.23 9.17 9.84
N GLN A 110 10.52 8.98 10.95
CA GLN A 110 10.03 7.66 11.36
C GLN A 110 9.00 7.09 10.38
N MET A 111 8.07 7.92 9.89
CA MET A 111 7.09 7.50 8.87
C MET A 111 7.78 7.09 7.58
N ALA A 112 8.77 7.85 7.11
CA ALA A 112 9.54 7.51 5.91
C ALA A 112 10.25 6.15 6.03
N GLN A 113 10.84 5.87 7.19
CA GLN A 113 11.46 4.57 7.47
C GLN A 113 10.45 3.42 7.47
N LYS A 114 9.29 3.60 8.10
CA LYS A 114 8.22 2.58 8.09
C LYS A 114 7.68 2.32 6.69
N ILE A 115 7.50 3.36 5.87
CA ILE A 115 7.08 3.23 4.47
C ILE A 115 8.11 2.40 3.68
N HIS A 116 9.41 2.64 3.87
CA HIS A 116 10.46 1.84 3.23
C HIS A 116 10.41 0.37 3.68
N GLN A 117 10.26 0.10 4.98
CA GLN A 117 10.16 -1.26 5.49
C GLN A 117 8.96 -2.03 4.91
N VAL A 118 7.79 -1.37 4.82
CA VAL A 118 6.59 -1.95 4.23
C VAL A 118 6.79 -2.22 2.74
N ARG A 119 7.40 -1.28 2.02
CA ARG A 119 7.73 -1.45 0.60
C ARG A 119 8.66 -2.64 0.37
N ASP A 120 9.74 -2.76 1.12
CA ASP A 120 10.70 -3.87 0.99
C ASP A 120 10.06 -5.23 1.34
N ALA A 121 9.12 -5.24 2.30
CA ALA A 121 8.35 -6.43 2.63
C ALA A 121 7.41 -6.83 1.47
N LEU A 122 6.70 -5.87 0.88
CA LEU A 122 5.82 -6.08 -0.27
C LEU A 122 6.61 -6.58 -1.48
N GLU A 123 7.75 -5.97 -1.81
CA GLU A 123 8.59 -6.41 -2.92
C GLU A 123 9.08 -7.86 -2.73
N ARG A 124 9.43 -8.26 -1.50
CA ARG A 124 9.78 -9.65 -1.20
C ARG A 124 8.59 -10.60 -1.36
N GLN A 125 7.40 -10.21 -0.89
CA GLN A 125 6.19 -11.02 -1.06
C GLN A 125 5.81 -11.19 -2.54
N THR A 126 5.90 -10.13 -3.33
CA THR A 126 5.64 -10.19 -4.78
C THR A 126 6.58 -11.17 -5.48
N ARG A 127 7.88 -11.16 -5.15
CA ARG A 127 8.84 -12.13 -5.72
C ARG A 127 8.48 -13.57 -5.37
N VAL A 128 8.12 -13.84 -4.12
CA VAL A 128 7.67 -15.19 -3.70
C VAL A 128 6.42 -15.61 -4.48
N LEU A 129 5.45 -14.70 -4.66
CA LEU A 129 4.25 -14.97 -5.46
C LEU A 129 4.61 -15.29 -6.92
N GLU A 130 5.49 -14.51 -7.54
CA GLU A 130 5.97 -14.75 -8.91
C GLU A 130 6.64 -16.12 -9.03
N GLU A 131 7.51 -16.50 -8.10
CA GLU A 131 8.15 -17.82 -8.07
C GLU A 131 7.13 -18.96 -7.91
N THR A 132 6.14 -18.80 -7.02
CA THR A 132 5.09 -19.80 -6.83
C THR A 132 4.22 -19.95 -8.07
N HIS A 133 3.88 -18.84 -8.73
CA HIS A 133 3.11 -18.85 -9.98
C HIS A 133 3.88 -19.57 -11.10
N GLN A 134 5.19 -19.33 -11.24
CA GLN A 134 6.03 -20.06 -12.19
C GLN A 134 6.06 -21.56 -11.91
N LYS A 135 6.20 -21.98 -10.64
CA LYS A 135 6.16 -23.40 -10.25
C LYS A 135 4.83 -24.04 -10.56
N LEU A 136 3.72 -23.35 -10.28
CA LEU A 136 2.37 -23.83 -10.61
C LEU A 136 2.18 -23.99 -12.12
N ALA A 137 2.66 -23.03 -12.92
CA ALA A 137 2.62 -23.12 -14.38
C ALA A 137 3.41 -24.33 -14.91
N GLN A 138 4.61 -24.59 -14.35
CA GLN A 138 5.41 -25.76 -14.71
C GLN A 138 4.72 -27.08 -14.34
N LEU A 139 4.13 -27.16 -13.16
CA LEU A 139 3.38 -28.35 -12.72
C LEU A 139 2.14 -28.59 -13.58
N SER A 140 1.40 -27.54 -13.91
CA SER A 140 0.24 -27.60 -14.81
C SER A 140 0.61 -28.14 -16.19
N ASN A 141 1.71 -27.65 -16.78
CA ASN A 141 2.22 -28.14 -18.05
C ASN A 141 2.61 -29.61 -17.99
N ARG A 142 3.31 -30.02 -16.93
CA ARG A 142 3.71 -31.43 -16.74
C ARG A 142 2.51 -32.35 -16.58
N LEU A 143 1.49 -31.91 -15.85
CA LEU A 143 0.26 -32.67 -15.65
C LEU A 143 -0.50 -32.85 -16.99
N SER A 144 -0.60 -31.77 -17.77
CA SER A 144 -1.20 -31.80 -19.10
C SER A 144 -0.49 -32.76 -20.05
N GLN A 145 0.85 -32.80 -20.02
CA GLN A 145 1.64 -33.76 -20.79
C GLN A 145 1.39 -35.20 -20.36
N MET A 146 1.32 -35.48 -19.05
CA MET A 146 1.00 -36.81 -18.54
C MET A 146 -0.41 -37.26 -18.94
N GLU A 147 -1.40 -36.37 -18.86
CA GLU A 147 -2.76 -36.67 -19.30
C GLU A 147 -2.81 -37.00 -20.79
N TYR A 148 -2.12 -36.22 -21.63
CA TYR A 148 -2.03 -36.49 -23.06
C TYR A 148 -1.39 -37.87 -23.34
N GLN A 149 -0.26 -38.17 -22.69
CA GLN A 149 0.41 -39.47 -22.83
C GLN A 149 -0.48 -40.63 -22.35
N ASN A 150 -1.22 -40.45 -21.25
CA ASN A 150 -2.13 -41.47 -20.74
C ASN A 150 -3.29 -41.71 -21.71
N ARG A 151 -3.90 -40.64 -22.25
CA ARG A 151 -4.94 -40.76 -23.28
C ARG A 151 -4.42 -41.47 -24.52
N ALA A 152 -3.21 -41.15 -24.98
CA ALA A 152 -2.58 -41.81 -26.11
C ALA A 152 -2.38 -43.32 -25.87
N LYS A 153 -1.81 -43.69 -24.71
CA LYS A 153 -1.64 -45.11 -24.33
C LYS A 153 -2.97 -45.84 -24.20
N GLU A 154 -4.00 -45.18 -23.69
CA GLU A 154 -5.32 -45.80 -23.58
C GLU A 154 -5.97 -46.04 -24.95
N LEU A 155 -5.83 -45.11 -25.88
CA LEU A 155 -6.26 -45.29 -27.27
C LEU A 155 -5.51 -46.44 -27.96
N GLU A 156 -4.20 -46.57 -27.75
CA GLU A 156 -3.42 -47.70 -28.27
C GLU A 156 -3.92 -49.04 -27.71
N ARG A 157 -4.20 -49.10 -26.39
CA ARG A 157 -4.77 -50.29 -25.76
C ARG A 157 -6.17 -50.63 -26.28
N ARG A 158 -6.98 -49.64 -26.66
CA ARG A 158 -8.30 -49.86 -27.27
C ARG A 158 -8.14 -50.41 -28.69
N ARG A 159 -7.34 -49.75 -29.54
CA ARG A 159 -7.05 -50.23 -30.90
C ARG A 159 -6.43 -51.62 -30.94
N ALA A 160 -5.58 -51.95 -29.96
CA ALA A 160 -5.01 -53.29 -29.85
C ALA A 160 -6.08 -54.35 -29.53
N ARG A 161 -7.03 -54.04 -28.64
CA ARG A 161 -8.17 -54.91 -28.36
C ARG A 161 -9.10 -55.06 -29.56
N GLU A 162 -9.42 -53.96 -30.24
CA GLU A 162 -10.24 -53.97 -31.46
C GLU A 162 -9.61 -54.82 -32.57
N ARG A 163 -8.29 -54.73 -32.79
CA ARG A 163 -7.58 -55.58 -33.76
C ARG A 163 -7.65 -57.06 -33.39
N GLU A 164 -7.53 -57.40 -32.11
CA GLU A 164 -7.61 -58.78 -31.65
C GLU A 164 -9.04 -59.32 -31.76
N GLU A 165 -10.05 -58.51 -31.43
CA GLU A 165 -11.47 -58.85 -31.62
C GLU A 165 -11.78 -59.09 -33.10
N GLN A 166 -11.31 -58.22 -34.00
CA GLN A 166 -11.43 -58.42 -35.45
C GLN A 166 -10.78 -59.72 -35.92
N ARG A 167 -9.58 -60.05 -35.41
CA ARG A 167 -8.93 -61.34 -35.72
C ARG A 167 -9.76 -62.53 -35.26
N LEU A 168 -10.33 -62.47 -34.07
CA LEU A 168 -11.20 -63.52 -33.54
C LEU A 168 -12.51 -63.64 -34.33
N GLU A 169 -13.08 -62.52 -34.79
CA GLU A 169 -14.25 -62.51 -35.66
C GLU A 169 -13.94 -63.11 -37.04
N ASP A 170 -12.81 -62.74 -37.65
CA ASP A 170 -12.34 -63.31 -38.91
C ASP A 170 -12.12 -64.83 -38.77
N GLU A 171 -11.50 -65.30 -37.69
CA GLU A 171 -11.33 -66.73 -37.41
C GLU A 171 -12.67 -67.45 -37.22
N ARG A 172 -13.65 -66.81 -36.59
CA ARG A 172 -15.01 -67.38 -36.44
C ARG A 172 -15.71 -67.48 -37.79
N TRP A 173 -15.58 -66.46 -38.64
CA TRP A 173 -16.11 -66.46 -40.00
C TRP A 173 -15.48 -67.55 -40.85
N ILE A 174 -14.15 -67.70 -40.80
CA ILE A 174 -13.43 -68.76 -41.52
C ILE A 174 -13.91 -70.13 -41.05
N ARG A 175 -13.98 -70.37 -39.73
CA ARG A 175 -14.50 -71.63 -39.19
C ARG A 175 -15.94 -71.91 -39.62
N ALA A 176 -16.82 -70.92 -39.56
CA ALA A 176 -18.20 -71.07 -40.01
C ALA A 176 -18.31 -71.36 -41.52
N TRP A 177 -17.44 -70.75 -42.33
CA TRP A 177 -17.36 -71.01 -43.77
C TRP A 177 -16.85 -72.42 -44.07
N ASP A 178 -15.81 -72.87 -43.35
CA ASP A 178 -15.27 -74.22 -43.46
C ASP A 178 -16.31 -75.27 -43.02
N ASP A 179 -17.04 -75.02 -41.92
CA ASP A 179 -18.13 -75.89 -41.45
C ASP A 179 -19.24 -76.01 -42.51
N LEU A 180 -19.64 -74.91 -43.16
CA LEU A 180 -20.61 -74.92 -44.27
C LEU A 180 -20.11 -75.69 -45.49
N HIS A 181 -18.82 -75.60 -45.81
CA HIS A 181 -18.20 -76.33 -46.92
C HIS A 181 -18.03 -77.83 -46.63
N MET A 182 -17.76 -78.18 -45.37
CA MET A 182 -17.56 -79.55 -44.90
C MET A 182 -18.89 -80.25 -44.55
N SER A 183 -19.93 -79.51 -44.19
CA SER A 183 -21.31 -79.98 -44.06
C SER A 183 -21.99 -80.14 -45.42
N GLY A 184 -21.22 -80.53 -46.45
CA GLY A 184 -21.72 -80.95 -47.75
C GLY A 184 -22.58 -82.21 -47.64
N GLU A 185 -23.75 -82.08 -47.02
CA GLU A 185 -24.93 -82.81 -47.45
C GLU A 185 -25.20 -82.40 -48.90
N HIS A 186 -25.15 -83.41 -49.77
CA HIS A 186 -25.58 -83.41 -51.16
C HIS A 186 -26.39 -82.19 -51.64
N ILE A 187 -25.72 -81.18 -52.19
CA ILE A 187 -26.35 -80.34 -53.21
C ILE A 187 -26.14 -81.07 -54.55
N SER A 188 -27.15 -81.87 -54.90
CA SER A 188 -27.29 -82.45 -56.23
C SER A 188 -27.17 -81.35 -57.29
N HIS A 189 -26.39 -81.65 -58.33
CA HIS A 189 -26.28 -80.87 -59.56
C HIS A 189 -27.63 -80.29 -60.03
N GLY A 190 -27.76 -78.97 -59.93
CA GLY A 190 -28.90 -78.28 -60.51
C GLY A 190 -29.19 -76.91 -59.92
N GLN A 191 -28.19 -76.01 -59.90
CA GLN A 191 -28.31 -74.55 -59.99
C GLN A 191 -27.03 -73.88 -59.48
N CYS A 192 -26.11 -73.60 -60.41
CA CYS A 192 -25.05 -72.64 -60.16
C CYS A 192 -25.66 -71.24 -60.34
N SER A 193 -26.26 -70.69 -59.28
CA SER A 193 -26.70 -69.30 -59.24
C SER A 193 -25.99 -68.60 -58.09
N VAL A 194 -24.98 -67.80 -58.47
CA VAL A 194 -24.55 -66.55 -57.82
C VAL A 194 -24.69 -66.50 -56.30
N ILE A 195 -23.61 -66.82 -55.60
CA ILE A 195 -23.28 -66.16 -54.32
C ILE A 195 -22.01 -65.35 -54.54
N SER A 196 -22.16 -64.31 -55.36
CA SER A 196 -21.33 -63.12 -55.24
C SER A 196 -22.06 -62.21 -54.26
N SER A 197 -21.31 -61.63 -53.33
CA SER A 197 -21.74 -60.70 -52.27
C SER A 197 -22.10 -61.33 -50.92
N ALA A 198 -21.11 -61.33 -50.02
CA ALA A 198 -21.27 -60.82 -48.65
C ALA A 198 -19.88 -60.74 -47.98
N ARG A 199 -19.00 -59.89 -48.51
CA ARG A 199 -17.99 -59.25 -47.68
C ARG A 199 -18.54 -57.85 -47.39
N PRO A 200 -19.01 -57.55 -46.17
CA PRO A 200 -19.23 -56.16 -45.78
C PRO A 200 -17.88 -55.47 -45.96
N ARG A 201 -17.86 -54.43 -46.78
CA ARG A 201 -16.69 -53.59 -47.00
C ARG A 201 -16.20 -53.10 -45.64
N LEU A 202 -14.87 -53.09 -45.48
CA LEU A 202 -14.20 -52.30 -44.45
C LEU A 202 -14.92 -50.94 -44.37
N GLY A 203 -15.49 -50.68 -43.20
CA GLY A 203 -16.21 -49.45 -42.92
C GLY A 203 -15.33 -48.26 -43.24
N ASP A 204 -15.96 -47.29 -43.91
CA ASP A 204 -15.47 -45.95 -44.10
C ASP A 204 -14.82 -45.45 -42.81
N MET A 205 -13.53 -45.18 -42.87
CA MET A 205 -12.83 -44.43 -41.86
C MET A 205 -13.25 -42.97 -42.06
N GLU A 206 -14.50 -42.66 -41.68
CA GLU A 206 -14.96 -41.28 -41.59
C GLU A 206 -14.04 -40.55 -40.62
N ASP A 207 -13.47 -39.46 -41.13
CA ASP A 207 -12.85 -38.40 -40.37
C ASP A 207 -13.83 -37.95 -39.27
N VAL A 208 -13.71 -38.53 -38.08
CA VAL A 208 -14.18 -37.87 -36.86
C VAL A 208 -13.20 -36.72 -36.63
N ARG A 209 -13.48 -35.62 -37.32
CA ARG A 209 -13.04 -34.29 -36.98
C ARG A 209 -13.60 -34.01 -35.59
N VAL A 210 -12.87 -34.43 -34.56
CA VAL A 210 -13.09 -33.96 -33.20
C VAL A 210 -12.88 -32.46 -33.27
N GLY A 211 -13.98 -31.72 -33.13
CA GLY A 211 -13.95 -30.27 -33.04
C GLY A 211 -12.92 -29.87 -31.99
N LEU A 212 -11.81 -29.29 -32.45
CA LEU A 212 -11.08 -28.32 -31.67
C LEU A 212 -12.07 -27.17 -31.45
N GLY A 213 -12.80 -27.24 -30.34
CA GLY A 213 -13.49 -26.09 -29.80
C GLY A 213 -12.46 -24.98 -29.70
N ARG A 214 -12.70 -23.89 -30.42
CA ARG A 214 -12.09 -22.60 -30.16
C ARG A 214 -12.21 -22.34 -28.66
N LEU A 215 -11.07 -22.27 -27.98
CA LEU A 215 -10.97 -21.52 -26.74
C LEU A 215 -11.04 -20.05 -27.14
N ASP A 216 -12.27 -19.53 -27.19
CA ASP A 216 -12.50 -18.10 -27.14
C ASP A 216 -11.98 -17.63 -25.77
N THR A 217 -10.82 -16.99 -25.78
CA THR A 217 -10.35 -16.15 -24.69
C THR A 217 -11.29 -14.97 -24.58
N SER A 218 -12.40 -15.14 -23.85
CA SER A 218 -13.22 -14.04 -23.38
C SER A 218 -13.06 -13.93 -21.87
N ALA A 219 -12.46 -12.82 -21.48
CA ALA A 219 -12.40 -12.36 -20.11
C ALA A 219 -13.81 -12.28 -19.53
N THR A 220 -14.09 -13.11 -18.53
CA THR A 220 -15.13 -12.84 -17.55
C THR A 220 -14.52 -12.99 -16.18
N THR A 221 -14.21 -11.83 -15.61
CA THR A 221 -13.74 -11.60 -14.27
C THR A 221 -14.83 -12.04 -13.30
N ASP A 222 -14.74 -13.24 -12.74
CA ASP A 222 -15.65 -13.67 -11.67
C ASP A 222 -15.26 -12.97 -10.37
N ALA A 223 -16.05 -11.94 -10.04
CA ALA A 223 -15.97 -11.14 -8.82
C ALA A 223 -16.29 -11.92 -7.52
N ASN A 224 -16.50 -13.24 -7.59
CA ASN A 224 -16.90 -14.08 -6.45
C ASN A 224 -15.77 -14.91 -5.84
N GLN A 225 -14.52 -14.81 -6.34
CA GLN A 225 -13.37 -15.50 -5.74
C GLN A 225 -12.58 -14.63 -4.73
N MET A 226 -13.04 -13.42 -4.43
CA MET A 226 -12.38 -12.49 -3.50
C MET A 226 -12.78 -12.65 -2.02
N GLU A 227 -13.77 -13.48 -1.69
CA GLU A 227 -14.18 -13.70 -0.29
C GLU A 227 -13.39 -14.83 0.39
N ASP A 228 -12.97 -15.86 -0.35
CA ASP A 228 -12.24 -17.00 0.24
C ASP A 228 -10.76 -16.71 0.57
N ILE A 229 -10.16 -15.71 -0.07
CA ILE A 229 -8.79 -15.28 0.26
C ILE A 229 -8.76 -14.51 1.60
N ARG A 230 -9.89 -13.91 2.02
CA ARG A 230 -9.97 -13.12 3.25
C ARG A 230 -9.94 -14.01 4.50
N ALA A 231 -10.39 -15.27 4.40
CA ALA A 231 -10.41 -16.23 5.52
C ALA A 231 -9.04 -16.89 5.79
N VAL A 232 -8.15 -16.98 4.79
CA VAL A 232 -6.85 -17.66 4.94
C VAL A 232 -5.78 -16.78 5.57
N PHE A 233 -5.89 -15.44 5.47
CA PHE A 233 -4.85 -14.51 5.91
C PHE A 233 -5.09 -13.80 7.26
N GLY A 234 -6.15 -14.14 8.01
CA GLY A 234 -6.29 -13.66 9.39
C GLY A 234 -6.29 -12.13 9.54
N TRP A 235 -6.84 -11.39 8.58
CA TRP A 235 -7.11 -9.97 8.74
C TRP A 235 -8.43 -9.81 9.49
N GLY A 236 -8.37 -10.02 10.81
CA GLY A 236 -9.43 -9.64 11.71
C GLY A 236 -9.68 -8.14 11.59
N GLU A 237 -10.93 -7.78 11.34
CA GLU A 237 -11.40 -6.40 11.35
C GLU A 237 -11.03 -5.74 12.68
N SER A 238 -10.07 -4.81 12.67
CA SER A 238 -9.89 -3.85 13.75
C SER A 238 -10.95 -2.77 13.59
N THR A 239 -12.20 -3.10 13.92
CA THR A 239 -13.25 -2.11 14.16
C THR A 239 -12.92 -1.37 15.45
N THR A 240 -12.16 -0.28 15.37
CA THR A 240 -12.28 0.79 16.36
C THR A 240 -13.58 1.53 16.09
N ALA A 241 -14.69 0.92 16.46
CA ALA A 241 -15.92 1.64 16.74
C ALA A 241 -15.66 2.48 17.99
N VAL A 242 -15.41 3.77 17.81
CA VAL A 242 -15.45 4.75 18.88
C VAL A 242 -16.93 4.90 19.26
N ASP A 243 -17.35 4.13 20.27
CA ASP A 243 -18.66 4.26 20.87
C ASP A 243 -18.65 5.52 21.75
N MET A 244 -18.97 6.67 21.16
CA MET A 244 -19.34 7.87 21.90
C MET A 244 -20.74 7.67 22.50
N LYS A 245 -20.79 7.03 23.67
CA LYS A 245 -21.94 7.11 24.58
C LYS A 245 -21.51 7.75 25.88
N GLY A 246 -22.03 8.96 26.08
CA GLY A 246 -21.81 9.77 27.26
C GLY A 246 -22.16 9.03 28.56
N LYS A 247 -21.37 9.33 29.58
CA LYS A 247 -21.78 9.18 30.98
C LYS A 247 -21.55 10.51 31.68
N GLU A 248 -22.67 11.09 32.06
CA GLU A 248 -22.81 12.13 33.08
C GLU A 248 -22.24 11.69 34.45
N PRO A 249 -22.04 12.64 35.38
CA PRO A 249 -21.18 12.45 36.55
C PRO A 249 -21.88 11.65 37.64
N VAL A 250 -21.14 10.77 38.31
CA VAL A 250 -21.60 10.14 39.55
C VAL A 250 -21.22 11.04 40.71
N ASP A 251 -22.21 11.78 41.17
CA ASP A 251 -22.30 12.34 42.51
C ASP A 251 -22.46 11.19 43.53
N ARG A 252 -21.59 11.13 44.54
CA ARG A 252 -21.86 10.48 45.83
C ARG A 252 -21.15 11.23 46.92
N GLY A 253 -21.92 12.06 47.61
CA GLY A 253 -21.54 12.71 48.85
C GLY A 253 -21.30 11.75 50.02
N GLN A 254 -20.59 12.34 50.99
CA GLN A 254 -20.78 12.22 52.44
C GLN A 254 -20.66 10.86 53.15
N GLY A 255 -19.49 10.69 53.80
CA GLY A 255 -19.32 10.38 55.25
C GLY A 255 -19.59 8.94 55.74
N PRO A 256 -19.26 8.60 57.00
CA PRO A 256 -18.79 9.43 58.11
C PRO A 256 -17.45 8.95 58.73
N GLY A 257 -17.02 9.63 59.79
CA GLY A 257 -15.67 9.56 60.36
C GLY A 257 -15.33 8.37 61.25
N LEU A 258 -14.05 8.34 61.60
CA LEU A 258 -13.48 8.13 62.94
C LEU A 258 -12.09 8.80 62.96
#